data_AF-A0A7V9PGT8-F1
#
_entry.id   AF-A0A7V9PGT8-F1
#
_cell.length_a   1.000
_cell.length_b   1.000
_cell.length_c   1.000
_cell.angle_alpha   90.00
_cell.angle_beta   90.00
_cell.angle_gamma   90.00
#
_symmetry.space_group_name_H-M   'P 1'
#
loop_
_entity.id
_entity.type
_entity.pdbx_description
1 polymer ?
#
loop_
_entity_poly.entity_id
_entity_poly.type
_entity_poly.pdbx_seq_one_letter_code
_entity_poly.pdbx_strand_id
1 'polypeptide(L)' 'MIGASIASIVLLLAWATICGVDLVSMPQVMLSRPLVAASVAGWIVGDLEAGLRVGALLEMFALDVLPVGAVRYPDYG' A
#
# COMPACT_ATOMS: atom_id res chain seq x y z
N MET A 1 11.48 16.32 13.36
CA MET A 1 11.53 15.05 14.11
C MET A 1 10.25 14.31 13.80
N ILE A 2 10.33 13.05 13.35
CA ILE A 2 9.15 12.25 13.01
C ILE A 2 8.32 12.11 14.30
N GLY A 3 7.21 12.84 14.40
CA GLY A 3 6.28 12.79 15.53
C GLY A 3 5.33 11.59 15.46
N ALA A 4 5.79 10.46 14.90
CA ALA A 4 4.97 9.27 14.79
C ALA A 4 4.94 8.56 16.15
N SER A 5 3.73 8.36 16.67
CA SER A 5 3.54 7.60 17.91
C SER A 5 3.96 6.13 17.71
N ILE A 6 4.42 5.47 18.78
CA ILE A 6 4.73 4.03 18.75
C ILE A 6 3.52 3.22 18.27
N ALA A 7 2.30 3.63 18.66
CA ALA A 7 1.07 3.00 18.21
C ALA A 7 0.89 3.11 16.69
N SER A 8 1.13 4.29 16.11
CA SER A 8 1.07 4.49 14.65
C SER A 8 2.08 3.60 13.93
N ILE A 9 3.30 3.45 14.47
CA ILE A 9 4.33 2.58 13.89
C ILE A 9 3.87 1.11 13.89
N VAL A 10 3.35 0.62 15.02
CA VAL A 10 2.84 -0.75 15.13
C VAL A 10 1.68 -1.00 14.16
N LEU A 11 0.76 -0.04 14.04
CA LEU A 11 -0.35 -0.14 13.09
C LEU A 11 0.11 -0.13 11.63
N LEU A 12 1.07 0.71 11.28
CA LEU A 12 1.66 0.73 9.94
C LEU A 12 2.38 -0.58 9.61
N LEU A 13 3.12 -1.16 10.55
CA LEU A 13 3.78 -2.45 10.37
C LEU A 13 2.76 -3.58 10.16
N ALA A 14 1.70 -3.62 10.97
CA ALA A 14 0.64 -4.60 10.83
C ALA A 14 -0.05 -4.46 9.45
N TRP A 15 -0.36 -3.22 9.05
CA TRP A 15 -1.00 -2.95 7.78
C TRP A 15 -0.12 -3.31 6.57
N ALA A 16 1.16 -2.92 6.60
CA ALA A 16 2.12 -3.28 5.56
C ALA A 16 2.28 -4.79 5.43
N THR A 17 2.29 -5.53 6.55
CA THR A 17 2.34 -6.99 6.55
C THR A 17 1.12 -7.60 5.86
N ILE A 18 -0.09 -7.09 6.16
CA ILE A 18 -1.33 -7.55 5.51
C ILE A 18 -1.29 -7.29 3.99
N CYS A 19 -0.85 -6.10 3.59
CA CYS A 19 -0.70 -5.76 2.16
C CYS A 19 0.33 -6.65 1.46
N GLY A 20 1.47 -6.94 2.10
CA GLY A 20 2.49 -7.82 1.56
C GLY A 20 2.01 -9.26 1.41
N VAL A 21 1.20 -9.75 2.34
CA VAL A 21 0.59 -11.08 2.27
C VAL A 21 -0.46 -11.16 1.16
N ASP A 22 -1.26 -10.10 0.97
CA ASP A 22 -2.22 -9.97 -0.14
C ASP A 22 -1.53 -9.94 -1.51
N LEU A 23 -0.36 -9.31 -1.60
CA LEU A 23 0.42 -9.19 -2.84
C LEU A 23 0.93 -10.54 -3.35
N VAL A 24 1.34 -11.44 -2.45
CA VAL A 24 2.09 -12.66 -2.82
C VAL A 24 1.31 -13.95 -2.62
N SER A 25 0.45 -14.04 -1.59
CA SER A 25 0.03 -15.35 -1.05
C SER A 25 -1.49 -15.53 -0.96
N MET A 26 -2.15 -14.71 -0.15
CA MET A 26 -3.55 -14.84 0.27
C MET A 26 -3.96 -13.49 0.85
N PRO A 27 -5.17 -12.96 0.66
CA PRO A 27 -6.33 -13.50 -0.06
C PRO A 27 -6.51 -12.94 -1.49
N GLN A 28 -5.56 -12.14 -2.00
CA GLN A 28 -5.60 -11.51 -3.34
C GLN A 28 -6.87 -10.67 -3.58
N VAL A 29 -7.28 -9.92 -2.56
CA VAL A 29 -8.46 -9.04 -2.60
C VAL A 29 -8.08 -7.59 -2.93
N MET A 30 -6.90 -7.37 -3.51
CA MET A 30 -6.40 -6.08 -3.99
C MET A 30 -6.12 -5.05 -2.87
N LEU A 31 -5.76 -5.50 -1.66
CA LEU A 31 -5.30 -4.60 -0.57
C LEU A 31 -3.94 -3.99 -0.87
N SER A 32 -3.10 -4.75 -1.56
CA SER A 32 -1.77 -4.36 -2.02
C SER A 32 -1.78 -3.24 -3.08
N ARG A 33 -2.94 -2.89 -3.64
CA ARG A 33 -3.06 -1.78 -4.58
C ARG A 33 -2.67 -0.45 -3.91
N PRO A 34 -1.84 0.38 -4.56
CA PRO A 34 -1.38 1.63 -3.98
C PRO A 34 -2.49 2.53 -3.44
N LEU A 35 -3.62 2.62 -4.13
CA LEU A 35 -4.76 3.41 -3.68
C LEU A 35 -5.28 2.93 -2.33
N VAL A 36 -5.47 1.61 -2.16
CA VAL A 36 -6.00 1.04 -0.92
C VAL A 36 -4.94 1.10 0.19
N ALA A 37 -3.73 0.66 -0.10
CA ALA A 37 -2.62 0.62 0.84
C ALA A 37 -2.28 2.00 1.40
N ALA A 38 -2.17 3.02 0.53
CA ALA A 38 -1.82 4.39 0.92
C ALA A 38 -2.96 5.12 1.63
N SER A 39 -4.23 4.86 1.27
CA SER A 39 -5.38 5.47 1.95
C SER A 39 -5.45 5.05 3.42
N VAL A 40 -5.29 3.75 3.70
CA VAL A 40 -5.30 3.23 5.06
C VAL A 40 -4.05 3.68 5.83
N ALA A 41 -2.87 3.74 5.18
CA ALA A 41 -1.67 4.29 5.79
C ALA A 41 -1.82 5.78 6.16
N GLY A 42 -2.40 6.60 5.27
CA GLY A 42 -2.71 8.00 5.54
C GLY A 42 -3.68 8.16 6.71
N TRP A 43 -4.72 7.32 6.76
CA TRP A 43 -5.66 7.28 7.88
C TRP A 43 -4.96 6.94 9.22
N ILE A 44 -4.04 5.98 9.25
CA ILE A 44 -3.27 5.61 10.45
C ILE A 44 -2.37 6.77 10.94
N VAL A 45 -1.86 7.58 10.03
CA VAL A 45 -1.02 8.76 10.33
C VAL A 45 -1.86 10.01 10.64
N GLY A 46 -3.17 9.96 10.39
CA GLY A 46 -4.11 11.05 10.68
C GLY A 46 -4.39 12.00 9.51
N ASP A 47 -3.93 11.66 8.30
CA ASP A 47 -4.16 12.43 7.08
C ASP A 47 -4.61 11.50 5.93
N LEU A 48 -5.93 11.23 5.91
CA LEU A 48 -6.55 10.41 4.88
C LEU A 48 -6.45 11.05 3.48
N GLU A 49 -6.55 12.37 3.39
CA GLU A 49 -6.52 13.08 2.11
C GLU A 49 -5.14 12.98 1.46
N ALA A 50 -4.06 13.17 2.23
CA ALA A 50 -2.71 12.95 1.73
C ALA A 50 -2.52 11.50 1.28
N GLY A 51 -3.01 10.52 2.06
CA GLY A 51 -2.96 9.10 1.69
C GLY A 51 -3.68 8.80 0.38
N LEU A 52 -4.89 9.33 0.18
CA LEU A 52 -5.66 9.19 -1.05
C LEU A 52 -4.97 9.84 -2.25
N ARG A 53 -4.41 11.05 -2.09
CA ARG A 53 -3.71 11.76 -3.18
C ARG A 53 -2.46 11.00 -3.63
N VAL A 54 -1.65 10.53 -2.68
CA VAL A 54 -0.46 9.72 -2.97
C VAL A 54 -0.86 8.38 -3.58
N GLY A 55 -1.85 7.71 -2.99
CA GLY A 55 -2.38 6.44 -3.48
C GLY A 55 -2.91 6.53 -4.90
N ALA A 56 -3.72 7.54 -5.21
CA ALA A 56 -4.25 7.75 -6.56
C ALA A 56 -3.14 8.02 -7.58
N LEU A 57 -2.13 8.82 -7.21
CA LEU A 57 -0.98 9.08 -8.07
C LEU A 57 -0.20 7.79 -8.36
N LEU A 58 0.11 7.00 -7.34
CA LEU A 58 0.81 5.73 -7.48
C LEU A 58 -0.01 4.67 -8.24
N GLU A 59 -1.34 4.67 -8.05
CA GLU A 59 -2.25 3.78 -8.75
C GLU A 59 -2.19 3.98 -10.27
N MET A 60 -2.05 5.23 -10.74
CA MET A 60 -1.89 5.51 -12.17
C MET A 60 -0.64 4.85 -12.76
N PHE A 61 0.45 4.76 -12.00
CA PHE A 61 1.65 4.02 -12.42
C PHE A 61 1.43 2.50 -12.33
N ALA A 62 0.77 2.03 -11.27
CA ALA A 62 0.53 0.60 -11.07
C ALA A 62 -0.40 -0.03 -12.12
N LEU A 63 -1.34 0.75 -12.68
CA LEU A 63 -2.24 0.30 -13.75
C LEU A 63 -1.51 -0.09 -15.05
N ASP A 64 -0.32 0.46 -15.30
CA ASP A 64 0.49 0.13 -16.49
C ASP A 64 1.03 -1.31 -16.43
N VAL A 65 1.00 -1.91 -15.25
CA VAL A 65 1.59 -3.22 -15.06
C VAL A 65 0.53 -4.17 -14.49
N LEU A 66 -0.08 -4.91 -15.41
CA LEU A 66 -1.00 -5.97 -15.06
C LEU A 66 -0.23 -7.27 -14.85
N PRO A 67 -0.56 -8.08 -13.82
CA PRO A 67 0.04 -9.39 -13.63
C PRO A 67 -0.46 -10.34 -14.73
N VAL A 68 0.23 -10.36 -15.87
CA VAL A 68 -0.08 -11.23 -17.00
C VAL A 68 1.00 -12.31 -17.12
N GLY A 69 0.62 -13.56 -16.83
CA GLY A 69 1.39 -14.76 -17.20
C GLY A 69 2.81 -14.85 -16.64
N ALA A 70 2.97 -15.04 -15.32
CA ALA A 70 4.23 -15.40 -14.62
C ALA A 70 5.47 -14.51 -14.90
N VAL A 71 5.33 -13.43 -15.66
CA VAL A 71 6.36 -12.41 -15.85
C VAL A 71 6.57 -11.73 -14.51
N ARG A 72 7.83 -11.70 -14.06
CA ARG A 72 8.21 -10.88 -12.92
C ARG A 72 7.97 -9.42 -13.29
N TYR A 73 7.19 -8.77 -12.45
CA TYR A 73 6.94 -7.34 -12.50
C TYR A 73 8.29 -6.59 -12.49
N PRO A 74 8.45 -5.45 -13.19
CA PRO A 74 9.58 -4.56 -12.96
C PRO A 74 9.48 -4.02 -11.52
N ASP A 75 10.18 -4.68 -10.61
CA ASP A 75 10.10 -4.41 -9.17
C ASP A 75 10.42 -2.93 -8.91
N TYR A 76 9.52 -2.21 -8.22
CA TYR A 76 9.75 -0.81 -7.80
C TYR A 76 10.62 -0.70 -6.54
N GLY A 77 11.37 -1.76 -6.21
CA GLY A 77 12.23 -1.87 -5.02
C GLY A 77 13.46 -2.72 -5.29
#